data_AF-A0A7N0T6U7-F1
#
_entry.id   AF-A0A7N0T6U7-F1
#
_cell.length_a   1.000
_cell.length_b   1.000
_cell.length_c   1.000
_cell.angle_alpha   90.00
_cell.angle_beta   90.00
_cell.angle_gamma   90.00
#
_symmetry.space_group_name_H-M   'P 1'
#
loop_
_entity.id
_entity.type
_entity.pdbx_description
1 polymer ?
#
loop_
_entity_poly.entity_id
_entity_poly.type
_entity_poly.pdbx_seq_one_letter_code
_entity_poly.pdbx_strand_id
1 'polypeptide(L)'
;MKKTKAASSNSQHQLRLLFLIVASFLVCFIASYGCYVYGLAGFSYLSASAYLGSFKNDACAGKYIFVHQLPPKFNFDLLRRCETLSYHMKDMCVYLQNDGFGPPMSENSSTFEAGSWFATDQFSLEVIFHSRMTRYECLTNDSSSADALYVPFYAALEAGRNLESQNTKVRDKAPMELMDYISSQREWSAMEGRDHFLVAGRIAWDFRRSIDDDTYWGNKLMNLPQSEQITMLTIESTTYHENEAGVPYPTYFHPSSADQVRHWQKSVSRKRRKYLFSFAGAPRPWQQSIRSEVINQCLAARSECNLISCRDMTDRKCHSPLRVLKLFRSSKFCLQPPGDSPTRRSTFDSIISGCIPVFFDLKSGPEQYTWYFPGNYTEYSVYIPHEDVKANMTDIRRVLSLIPAADVKAMRREVIKMIPRVIYANRRSHLEDIEKDAFDIAVEGILNRVAALKSKFHRGMKSGYSHL
;
A
#
# COMPACT_ATOMS: atom_id res chain seq x y z
N MET A 1 10.39 -109.55 -43.34
CA MET A 1 10.39 -108.38 -44.25
C MET A 1 8.99 -107.78 -44.30
N LYS A 2 8.90 -106.43 -44.19
CA LYS A 2 7.71 -105.53 -44.29
C LYS A 2 6.73 -105.58 -43.10
N LYS A 3 6.22 -104.49 -42.53
CA LYS A 3 6.44 -103.02 -42.58
C LYS A 3 5.69 -102.46 -41.36
N THR A 4 6.35 -101.72 -40.45
CA THR A 4 5.70 -100.90 -39.41
C THR A 4 5.92 -99.43 -39.75
N LYS A 5 4.88 -98.76 -40.27
CA LYS A 5 4.82 -97.30 -40.47
C LYS A 5 3.35 -96.87 -40.33
N ALA A 6 2.90 -96.61 -39.10
CA ALA A 6 1.62 -95.93 -38.83
C ALA A 6 1.51 -95.51 -37.35
N ALA A 7 2.41 -94.65 -36.86
CA ALA A 7 2.24 -94.05 -35.52
C ALA A 7 2.82 -92.64 -35.35
N SER A 8 3.37 -92.02 -36.40
CA SER A 8 4.10 -90.75 -36.29
C SER A 8 3.33 -89.51 -36.81
N SER A 9 2.20 -89.69 -37.50
CA SER A 9 1.48 -88.58 -38.15
C SER A 9 0.47 -87.87 -37.22
N ASN A 10 -0.17 -88.58 -36.30
CA ASN A 10 -1.27 -88.00 -35.50
C ASN A 10 -0.77 -87.10 -34.35
N SER A 11 0.41 -87.39 -33.79
CA SER A 11 1.04 -86.57 -32.74
C SER A 11 1.55 -85.21 -33.27
N GLN A 12 2.08 -85.15 -34.49
CA GLN A 12 2.54 -83.90 -35.09
C GLN A 12 1.39 -82.95 -35.46
N HIS A 13 0.23 -83.46 -35.87
CA HIS A 13 -0.93 -82.64 -36.17
C HIS A 13 -1.56 -82.02 -34.91
N GLN A 14 -1.66 -82.80 -33.82
CA GLN A 14 -2.12 -82.32 -32.52
C GLN A 14 -1.19 -81.22 -31.96
N LEU A 15 0.13 -81.40 -32.09
CA LEU A 15 1.11 -80.41 -31.61
C LEU A 15 1.07 -79.12 -32.43
N ARG A 16 0.90 -79.21 -33.76
CA ARG A 16 0.75 -78.02 -34.64
C ARG A 16 -0.54 -77.26 -34.37
N LEU A 17 -1.65 -77.96 -34.11
CA LEU A 17 -2.92 -77.33 -33.78
C LEU A 17 -2.84 -76.60 -32.42
N LEU A 18 -2.22 -77.22 -31.42
CA LEU A 18 -2.00 -76.60 -30.12
C LEU A 18 -1.10 -75.35 -30.24
N PHE A 19 -0.04 -75.43 -31.06
CA PHE A 19 0.85 -74.28 -31.29
C PHE A 19 0.14 -73.11 -31.97
N LEU A 20 -0.73 -73.39 -32.95
CA LEU A 20 -1.53 -72.36 -33.63
C LEU A 20 -2.56 -71.71 -32.69
N ILE A 21 -3.19 -72.49 -31.82
CA ILE A 21 -4.13 -71.97 -30.81
C ILE A 21 -3.40 -71.06 -29.82
N VAL A 22 -2.27 -71.50 -29.27
CA VAL A 22 -1.46 -70.71 -28.33
C VAL A 22 -0.92 -69.44 -28.99
N ALA A 23 -0.44 -69.52 -30.23
CA ALA A 23 0.02 -68.36 -30.98
C ALA A 23 -1.12 -67.36 -31.24
N SER A 24 -2.33 -67.83 -31.56
CA SER A 24 -3.50 -66.96 -31.75
C SER A 24 -3.90 -66.25 -30.46
N PHE A 25 -3.89 -66.95 -29.31
CA PHE A 25 -4.17 -66.33 -28.02
C PHE A 25 -3.09 -65.31 -27.63
N LEU A 26 -1.82 -65.58 -27.92
CA LEU A 26 -0.73 -64.66 -27.65
C LEU A 26 -0.83 -63.39 -28.49
N VAL A 27 -1.17 -63.51 -29.78
CA VAL A 27 -1.38 -62.35 -30.68
C VAL A 27 -2.58 -61.52 -30.22
N CYS A 28 -3.69 -62.14 -29.85
CA CYS A 28 -4.84 -61.42 -29.30
C CYS A 28 -4.52 -60.72 -27.98
N PHE A 29 -3.74 -61.36 -27.09
CA PHE A 29 -3.35 -60.78 -25.81
C PHE A 29 -2.39 -59.60 -26.00
N ILE A 30 -1.41 -59.71 -26.89
CA ILE A 30 -0.49 -58.60 -27.22
C ILE A 30 -1.27 -57.45 -27.88
N ALA A 31 -2.22 -57.74 -28.76
CA ALA A 31 -3.06 -56.71 -29.39
C ALA A 31 -3.97 -56.01 -28.37
N SER A 32 -4.61 -56.74 -27.45
CA SER A 32 -5.47 -56.13 -26.42
C SER A 32 -4.66 -55.35 -25.40
N TYR A 33 -3.50 -55.86 -24.99
CA TYR A 33 -2.60 -55.18 -24.05
C TYR A 33 -1.98 -53.94 -24.71
N GLY A 34 -1.62 -54.02 -25.99
CA GLY A 34 -1.22 -52.87 -26.80
C GLY A 34 -2.30 -51.80 -26.84
N CYS A 35 -3.53 -52.14 -27.23
CA CYS A 35 -4.65 -51.17 -27.23
C CYS A 35 -4.93 -50.58 -25.84
N TYR A 36 -4.78 -51.35 -24.77
CA TYR A 36 -4.96 -50.87 -23.40
C TYR A 36 -3.84 -49.88 -22.99
N VAL A 37 -2.58 -50.21 -23.28
CA VAL A 37 -1.43 -49.36 -22.95
C VAL A 37 -1.39 -48.10 -23.82
N TYR A 38 -1.66 -48.21 -25.12
CA TYR A 38 -1.76 -47.04 -26.02
C TYR A 38 -3.02 -46.20 -25.74
N GLY A 39 -4.12 -46.82 -25.31
CA GLY A 39 -5.32 -46.14 -24.86
C GLY A 39 -5.08 -45.35 -23.56
N LEU A 40 -4.42 -45.95 -22.57
CA LEU A 40 -4.04 -45.27 -21.33
C LEU A 40 -3.01 -44.16 -21.58
N ALA A 41 -1.98 -44.40 -22.38
CA ALA A 41 -0.99 -43.38 -22.75
C ALA A 41 -1.62 -42.23 -23.57
N GLY A 42 -2.55 -42.56 -24.46
CA GLY A 42 -3.33 -41.58 -25.24
C GLY A 42 -4.27 -40.76 -24.36
N PHE A 43 -4.95 -41.37 -23.38
CA PHE A 43 -5.74 -40.67 -22.37
C PHE A 43 -4.89 -39.82 -21.43
N SER A 44 -3.71 -40.28 -21.03
CA SER A 44 -2.75 -39.50 -20.24
C SER A 44 -2.18 -38.33 -21.04
N TYR A 45 -1.92 -38.48 -22.34
CA TYR A 45 -1.47 -37.38 -23.20
C TYR A 45 -2.59 -36.39 -23.56
N LEU A 46 -3.81 -36.87 -23.82
CA LEU A 46 -4.98 -36.01 -24.06
C LEU A 46 -5.42 -35.29 -22.79
N SER A 47 -5.36 -35.95 -21.63
CA SER A 47 -5.59 -35.28 -20.34
C SER A 47 -4.46 -34.32 -20.01
N ALA A 48 -3.18 -34.69 -20.17
CA ALA A 48 -2.06 -33.76 -19.97
C ALA A 48 -2.11 -32.58 -20.95
N SER A 49 -2.50 -32.79 -22.20
CA SER A 49 -2.63 -31.73 -23.21
C SER A 49 -3.92 -30.90 -23.05
N ALA A 50 -4.97 -31.44 -22.43
CA ALA A 50 -6.16 -30.69 -22.02
C ALA A 50 -5.91 -29.91 -20.71
N TYR A 51 -5.11 -30.45 -19.79
CA TYR A 51 -4.62 -29.76 -18.59
C TYR A 51 -3.61 -28.65 -18.95
N LEU A 52 -2.72 -28.89 -19.92
CA LEU A 52 -1.78 -27.89 -20.44
C LEU A 52 -2.46 -26.89 -21.40
N GLY A 53 -3.54 -27.30 -22.07
CA GLY A 53 -4.34 -26.45 -22.98
C GLY A 53 -5.36 -25.54 -22.27
N SER A 54 -5.51 -25.67 -20.94
CA SER A 54 -6.43 -24.85 -20.12
C SER A 54 -5.73 -23.86 -19.19
N PHE A 55 -4.40 -23.77 -19.20
CA PHE A 55 -3.73 -22.57 -18.68
C PHE A 55 -3.95 -21.43 -19.68
N LYS A 56 -5.19 -20.92 -19.74
CA LYS A 56 -5.33 -19.48 -19.93
C LYS A 56 -4.40 -18.87 -18.89
N ASN A 57 -3.43 -18.06 -19.32
CA ASN A 57 -2.67 -17.21 -18.41
C ASN A 57 -3.70 -16.36 -17.67
N ASP A 58 -4.11 -16.81 -16.50
CA ASP A 58 -4.97 -16.04 -15.62
C ASP A 58 -4.14 -14.85 -15.17
N ALA A 59 -4.45 -13.67 -15.71
CA ALA A 59 -3.76 -12.43 -15.40
C ALA A 59 -3.83 -12.06 -13.90
N CYS A 60 -4.81 -12.64 -13.20
CA CYS A 60 -5.09 -12.46 -11.79
C CYS A 60 -4.54 -13.58 -10.89
N ALA A 61 -3.84 -14.58 -11.45
CA ALA A 61 -3.18 -15.60 -10.63
C ALA A 61 -2.22 -14.95 -9.61
N GLY A 62 -2.42 -15.24 -8.33
CA GLY A 62 -1.63 -14.65 -7.23
C GLY A 62 -2.01 -13.22 -6.87
N LYS A 63 -3.12 -12.70 -7.42
CA LYS A 63 -3.56 -11.30 -7.26
C LYS A 63 -5.01 -11.16 -6.82
N TYR A 64 -5.72 -12.26 -6.56
CA TYR A 64 -7.14 -12.18 -6.22
C TYR A 64 -7.35 -11.55 -4.85
N ILE A 65 -8.27 -10.60 -4.76
CA ILE A 65 -8.66 -9.98 -3.50
C ILE A 65 -10.15 -10.22 -3.26
N PHE A 66 -10.45 -10.75 -2.09
CA PHE A 66 -11.82 -10.79 -1.58
C PHE A 66 -12.04 -9.60 -0.64
N VAL A 67 -13.17 -8.89 -0.80
CA VAL A 67 -13.53 -7.75 0.04
C VAL A 67 -14.61 -8.17 1.02
N HIS A 68 -14.32 -8.05 2.32
CA HIS A 68 -15.28 -8.33 3.39
C HIS A 68 -16.54 -7.48 3.28
N GLN A 69 -17.70 -8.13 3.38
CA GLN A 69 -19.00 -7.47 3.44
C GLN A 69 -19.32 -7.07 4.87
N LEU A 70 -18.69 -5.99 5.35
CA LEU A 70 -18.85 -5.52 6.72
C LEU A 70 -20.25 -4.90 6.97
N PRO A 71 -20.79 -5.01 8.19
CA PRO A 71 -21.92 -4.21 8.63
C PRO A 71 -21.67 -2.71 8.35
N PRO A 72 -22.63 -1.98 7.74
CA PRO A 72 -22.44 -0.59 7.30
C PRO A 72 -21.96 0.39 8.38
N LYS A 73 -22.19 0.08 9.66
CA LYS A 73 -21.69 0.83 10.82
C LYS A 73 -20.17 1.03 10.82
N PHE A 74 -19.43 0.13 10.18
CA PHE A 74 -17.96 0.18 10.09
C PHE A 74 -17.44 1.01 8.91
N ASN A 75 -18.30 1.43 7.97
CA ASN A 75 -17.89 2.21 6.81
C ASN A 75 -18.95 3.24 6.36
N PHE A 76 -19.93 2.85 5.54
CA PHE A 76 -20.84 3.77 4.86
C PHE A 76 -21.71 4.60 5.83
N ASP A 77 -22.02 4.09 7.03
CA ASP A 77 -22.76 4.84 8.05
C ASP A 77 -21.93 5.97 8.68
N LEU A 78 -20.60 5.87 8.60
CA LEU A 78 -19.71 6.94 9.00
C LEU A 78 -19.80 8.07 7.98
N LEU A 79 -19.79 7.75 6.68
CA LEU A 79 -19.95 8.74 5.61
C LEU A 79 -21.31 9.44 5.66
N ARG A 80 -22.38 8.73 6.00
CA ARG A 80 -23.72 9.31 6.18
C ARG A 80 -23.82 10.29 7.36
N ARG A 81 -22.87 10.23 8.30
CA ARG A 81 -22.78 11.07 9.50
C ARG A 81 -21.44 11.80 9.55
N CYS A 82 -20.96 12.24 8.39
CA CYS A 82 -19.65 12.83 8.21
C CYS A 82 -19.44 14.13 9.01
N GLU A 83 -20.52 14.79 9.41
CA GLU A 83 -20.52 15.95 10.30
C GLU A 83 -19.96 15.66 11.69
N THR A 84 -19.97 14.38 12.10
CA THR A 84 -19.50 13.91 13.42
C THR A 84 -18.09 13.34 13.43
N LEU A 85 -17.42 13.26 12.29
CA LEU A 85 -16.15 12.51 12.14
C LEU A 85 -14.89 13.32 12.49
N SER A 86 -15.05 14.53 13.01
CA SER A 86 -13.93 15.31 13.51
C SER A 86 -14.36 16.17 14.68
N TYR A 87 -13.63 16.03 15.77
CA TYR A 87 -13.86 16.81 16.98
C TYR A 87 -13.50 18.30 16.77
N HIS A 88 -12.37 18.59 16.10
CA HIS A 88 -11.90 19.96 15.88
C HIS A 88 -12.45 20.60 14.60
N MET A 89 -12.54 19.84 13.50
CA MET A 89 -13.04 20.31 12.21
C MET A 89 -14.50 19.87 12.11
N LYS A 90 -15.41 20.62 12.73
CA LYS A 90 -16.85 20.37 12.55
C LYS A 90 -17.13 20.33 11.05
N ASP A 91 -17.63 19.18 10.58
CA ASP A 91 -17.90 18.81 9.19
C ASP A 91 -16.71 18.27 8.34
N MET A 92 -16.58 16.93 8.27
CA MET A 92 -15.69 16.24 7.31
C MET A 92 -16.34 16.00 5.94
N CYS A 93 -17.65 16.22 5.77
CA CYS A 93 -18.40 15.84 4.58
C CYS A 93 -17.82 16.44 3.31
N VAL A 94 -17.37 17.70 3.36
CA VAL A 94 -16.75 18.37 2.20
C VAL A 94 -15.53 17.62 1.67
N TYR A 95 -14.72 17.03 2.56
CA TYR A 95 -13.51 16.31 2.17
C TYR A 95 -13.76 14.87 1.73
N LEU A 96 -14.95 14.33 2.02
CA LEU A 96 -15.34 12.97 1.64
C LEU A 96 -16.06 12.91 0.28
N GLN A 97 -16.28 14.06 -0.36
CA GLN A 97 -16.77 14.14 -1.75
C GLN A 97 -15.73 13.57 -2.73
N ASN A 98 -16.17 13.28 -3.96
CA ASN A 98 -15.32 12.79 -5.05
C ASN A 98 -14.45 11.60 -4.63
N ASP A 99 -15.06 10.53 -4.13
CA ASP A 99 -14.34 9.33 -3.66
C ASP A 99 -13.31 9.61 -2.54
N GLY A 100 -13.53 10.65 -1.72
CA GLY A 100 -12.61 11.05 -0.66
C GLY A 100 -11.49 12.00 -1.11
N PHE A 101 -11.47 12.43 -2.39
CA PHE A 101 -10.53 13.45 -2.85
C PHE A 101 -10.89 14.86 -2.36
N GLY A 102 -12.14 15.11 -1.95
CA GLY A 102 -12.62 16.44 -1.59
C GLY A 102 -12.99 17.28 -2.81
N PRO A 103 -13.26 18.59 -2.64
CA PRO A 103 -13.69 19.43 -3.75
C PRO A 103 -12.52 19.71 -4.72
N PRO A 104 -12.78 19.86 -6.03
CA PRO A 104 -11.76 20.29 -6.98
C PRO A 104 -11.14 21.63 -6.55
N MET A 105 -9.83 21.77 -6.72
CA MET A 105 -9.16 23.06 -6.53
C MET A 105 -9.61 24.03 -7.63
N SER A 106 -9.86 25.30 -7.26
CA SER A 106 -10.41 26.28 -8.21
C SER A 106 -9.53 26.47 -9.46
N GLU A 107 -10.19 26.55 -10.61
CA GLU A 107 -9.59 26.58 -11.97
C GLU A 107 -8.75 27.82 -12.29
N ASN A 108 -8.64 28.77 -11.35
CA ASN A 108 -8.01 30.08 -11.57
C ASN A 108 -6.47 30.06 -11.57
N SER A 109 -5.84 28.91 -11.80
CA SER A 109 -4.39 28.83 -11.93
C SER A 109 -4.01 27.97 -13.11
N SER A 110 -3.48 28.61 -14.17
CA SER A 110 -2.87 27.97 -15.35
C SER A 110 -1.72 26.99 -15.03
N THR A 111 -1.33 26.87 -13.75
CA THR A 111 -0.34 25.92 -13.26
C THR A 111 -0.92 24.53 -12.98
N PHE A 112 -2.17 24.44 -12.54
CA PHE A 112 -2.78 23.22 -12.03
C PHE A 112 -3.89 22.81 -12.99
N GLU A 113 -3.68 21.69 -13.68
CA GLU A 113 -4.62 21.19 -14.70
C GLU A 113 -5.99 20.87 -14.09
N ALA A 114 -7.07 21.31 -14.73
CA ALA A 114 -8.42 21.04 -14.23
C ALA A 114 -8.68 19.52 -14.15
N GLY A 115 -9.37 19.08 -13.11
CA GLY A 115 -9.75 17.68 -12.92
C GLY A 115 -8.68 16.77 -12.28
N SER A 116 -7.43 17.23 -12.09
CA SER A 116 -6.38 16.45 -11.41
C SER A 116 -6.04 16.92 -9.99
N TRP A 117 -6.61 18.04 -9.54
CA TRP A 117 -6.23 18.69 -8.28
C TRP A 117 -7.43 18.89 -7.38
N PHE A 118 -7.32 18.42 -6.14
CA PHE A 118 -8.42 18.42 -5.17
C PHE A 118 -7.93 18.92 -3.82
N ALA A 119 -8.83 19.55 -3.05
CA ALA A 119 -8.55 19.97 -1.67
C ALA A 119 -8.71 18.77 -0.72
N THR A 120 -7.89 17.75 -0.92
CA THR A 120 -7.93 16.48 -0.20
C THR A 120 -7.53 16.65 1.25
N ASP A 121 -8.26 15.99 2.15
CA ASP A 121 -7.89 15.92 3.57
C ASP A 121 -6.92 14.75 3.81
N GLN A 122 -6.02 14.91 4.77
CA GLN A 122 -5.04 13.88 5.07
C GLN A 122 -5.66 12.58 5.64
N PHE A 123 -6.86 12.68 6.22
CA PHE A 123 -7.54 11.56 6.88
C PHE A 123 -8.56 10.84 5.97
N SER A 124 -8.66 11.20 4.68
CA SER A 124 -9.62 10.59 3.74
C SER A 124 -9.14 9.31 3.06
N LEU A 125 -7.95 8.81 3.40
CA LEU A 125 -7.30 7.69 2.71
C LEU A 125 -8.20 6.45 2.61
N GLU A 126 -8.96 6.12 3.64
CA GLU A 126 -9.78 4.91 3.69
C GLU A 126 -10.88 4.92 2.61
N VAL A 127 -11.46 6.10 2.38
CA VAL A 127 -12.48 6.30 1.33
C VAL A 127 -11.84 6.23 -0.05
N ILE A 128 -10.68 6.87 -0.23
CA ILE A 128 -9.92 6.83 -1.48
C ILE A 128 -9.54 5.39 -1.82
N PHE A 129 -8.95 4.67 -0.86
CA PHE A 129 -8.45 3.33 -1.03
C PHE A 129 -9.60 2.34 -1.28
N HIS A 130 -10.67 2.42 -0.50
CA HIS A 130 -11.83 1.55 -0.70
C HIS A 130 -12.50 1.82 -2.05
N SER A 131 -12.64 3.08 -2.47
CA SER A 131 -13.19 3.42 -3.79
C SER A 131 -12.29 2.95 -4.94
N ARG A 132 -10.97 2.92 -4.76
CA ARG A 132 -10.04 2.28 -5.73
C ARG A 132 -10.18 0.76 -5.72
N MET A 133 -10.31 0.15 -4.54
CA MET A 133 -10.43 -1.29 -4.37
C MET A 133 -11.67 -1.87 -5.05
N THR A 134 -12.83 -1.18 -5.00
CA THR A 134 -14.05 -1.64 -5.70
C THR A 134 -13.91 -1.73 -7.22
N ARG A 135 -12.85 -1.13 -7.77
CA ARG A 135 -12.50 -1.12 -9.20
C ARG A 135 -11.20 -1.90 -9.46
N TYR A 136 -10.72 -2.69 -8.51
CA TYR A 136 -9.54 -3.53 -8.72
C TYR A 136 -9.88 -4.69 -9.67
N GLU A 137 -8.99 -4.98 -10.62
CA GLU A 137 -9.24 -5.94 -11.71
C GLU A 137 -9.37 -7.38 -11.25
N CYS A 138 -8.70 -7.74 -10.14
CA CYS A 138 -8.67 -9.10 -9.61
C CYS A 138 -9.52 -9.24 -8.35
N LEU A 139 -10.71 -8.63 -8.34
CA LEU A 139 -11.69 -8.90 -7.29
C LEU A 139 -12.34 -10.27 -7.50
N THR A 140 -12.54 -11.02 -6.41
CA THR A 140 -13.28 -12.28 -6.42
C THR A 140 -14.42 -12.25 -5.39
N ASN A 141 -15.54 -12.89 -5.75
CA ASN A 141 -16.65 -13.13 -4.83
C ASN A 141 -16.49 -14.48 -4.07
N ASP A 142 -15.51 -15.29 -4.45
CA ASP A 142 -15.19 -16.55 -3.80
C ASP A 142 -13.92 -16.37 -2.94
N SER A 143 -14.11 -16.27 -1.63
CA SER A 143 -13.01 -16.11 -0.68
C SER A 143 -12.01 -17.27 -0.67
N SER A 144 -12.40 -18.47 -1.13
CA SER A 144 -11.48 -19.61 -1.22
C SER A 144 -10.44 -19.47 -2.34
N SER A 145 -10.74 -18.64 -3.34
CA SER A 145 -9.83 -18.31 -4.45
C SER A 145 -8.93 -17.08 -4.17
N ALA A 146 -9.11 -16.42 -3.02
CA ALA A 146 -8.45 -15.15 -2.73
C ALA A 146 -6.99 -15.32 -2.28
N ASP A 147 -6.14 -14.45 -2.81
CA ASP A 147 -4.74 -14.34 -2.40
C ASP A 147 -4.60 -13.48 -1.13
N ALA A 148 -5.44 -12.45 -0.98
CA ALA A 148 -5.57 -11.63 0.23
C ALA A 148 -7.02 -11.18 0.47
N LEU A 149 -7.33 -10.79 1.72
CA LEU A 149 -8.67 -10.38 2.13
C LEU A 149 -8.66 -8.94 2.64
N TYR A 150 -9.37 -8.05 1.96
CA TYR A 150 -9.49 -6.65 2.35
C TYR A 150 -10.63 -6.45 3.35
N VAL A 151 -10.34 -5.76 4.46
CA VAL A 151 -11.31 -5.35 5.48
C VAL A 151 -11.59 -3.85 5.32
N PRO A 152 -12.72 -3.44 4.71
CA PRO A 152 -13.05 -2.03 4.45
C PRO A 152 -13.61 -1.33 5.69
N PHE A 153 -12.86 -1.33 6.79
CA PHE A 153 -13.17 -0.57 8.01
C PHE A 153 -12.59 0.84 7.90
N TYR A 154 -13.40 1.87 8.13
CA TYR A 154 -12.92 3.24 8.18
C TYR A 154 -12.48 3.61 9.60
N ALA A 155 -11.43 2.92 10.07
CA ALA A 155 -10.80 3.07 11.37
C ALA A 155 -10.43 4.52 11.71
N ALA A 156 -9.86 5.26 10.76
CA ALA A 156 -9.40 6.62 10.99
C ALA A 156 -10.56 7.62 11.08
N LEU A 157 -11.62 7.42 10.30
CA LEU A 157 -12.85 8.21 10.41
C LEU A 157 -13.59 7.92 11.72
N GLU A 158 -13.68 6.65 12.11
CA GLU A 158 -14.25 6.23 13.40
C GLU A 158 -13.46 6.85 14.56
N ALA A 159 -12.14 6.72 14.54
CA ALA A 159 -11.25 7.30 15.54
C ALA A 159 -11.38 8.82 15.57
N GLY A 160 -11.53 9.49 14.41
CA GLY A 160 -11.75 10.94 14.34
C GLY A 160 -12.98 11.44 15.10
N ARG A 161 -14.02 10.61 15.24
CA ARG A 161 -15.20 10.89 16.08
C ARG A 161 -14.93 10.71 17.57
N ASN A 162 -14.14 9.69 17.94
CA ASN A 162 -14.13 9.15 19.30
C ASN A 162 -12.82 9.36 20.08
N LEU A 163 -11.68 9.64 19.43
CA LEU A 163 -10.34 9.69 20.06
C LEU A 163 -10.23 10.68 21.23
N GLU A 164 -10.97 11.79 21.18
CA GLU A 164 -10.96 12.82 22.24
C GLU A 164 -11.92 12.51 23.40
N SER A 165 -12.73 11.46 23.31
CA SER A 165 -13.57 11.01 24.43
C SER A 165 -12.70 10.65 25.62
N GLN A 166 -13.03 11.10 26.83
CA GLN A 166 -12.30 10.70 28.05
C GLN A 166 -12.53 9.24 28.45
N ASN A 167 -13.49 8.55 27.83
CA ASN A 167 -13.84 7.18 28.13
C ASN A 167 -13.29 6.23 27.06
N THR A 168 -12.27 5.43 27.39
CA THR A 168 -11.65 4.47 26.46
C THR A 168 -12.62 3.42 25.94
N LYS A 169 -13.67 3.06 26.69
CA LYS A 169 -14.71 2.14 26.19
C LYS A 169 -15.42 2.70 24.97
N VAL A 170 -15.54 4.03 24.84
CA VAL A 170 -16.10 4.67 23.64
C VAL A 170 -15.11 4.59 22.48
N ARG A 171 -13.81 4.84 22.74
CA ARG A 171 -12.75 4.77 21.74
C ARG A 171 -12.55 3.35 21.18
N ASP A 172 -12.73 2.35 22.03
CA ASP A 172 -12.42 0.95 21.72
C ASP A 172 -13.59 0.15 21.16
N LYS A 173 -14.83 0.66 21.29
CA LYS A 173 -16.05 -0.08 20.97
C LYS A 173 -16.06 -0.60 19.54
N ALA A 174 -15.85 0.26 18.55
CA ALA A 174 -15.90 -0.15 17.15
C ALA A 174 -14.74 -1.08 16.75
N PRO A 175 -13.47 -0.82 17.15
CA PRO A 175 -12.38 -1.78 16.99
C PRO A 175 -12.68 -3.18 17.55
N MET A 176 -13.21 -3.27 18.78
CA MET A 176 -13.54 -4.55 19.41
C MET A 176 -14.66 -5.27 18.66
N GLU A 177 -15.77 -4.57 18.38
CA GLU A 177 -16.90 -5.14 17.65
C GLU A 177 -16.51 -5.61 16.23
N LEU A 178 -15.58 -4.91 15.57
CA LEU A 178 -15.06 -5.33 14.28
C LEU A 178 -14.25 -6.62 14.39
N MET A 179 -13.31 -6.69 15.33
CA MET A 179 -12.45 -7.86 15.50
C MET A 179 -13.25 -9.11 15.86
N ASP A 180 -14.24 -8.98 16.75
CA ASP A 180 -15.19 -10.04 17.06
C ASP A 180 -15.94 -10.49 15.79
N TYR A 181 -16.45 -9.54 15.00
CA TYR A 181 -17.17 -9.84 13.77
C TYR A 181 -16.30 -10.57 12.74
N ILE A 182 -15.11 -10.04 12.39
CA ILE A 182 -14.29 -10.63 11.33
C ILE A 182 -13.69 -11.98 11.74
N SER A 183 -13.32 -12.14 13.02
CA SER A 183 -12.76 -13.41 13.52
C SER A 183 -13.79 -14.54 13.59
N SER A 184 -15.09 -14.19 13.59
CA SER A 184 -16.19 -15.16 13.52
C SER A 184 -16.53 -15.61 12.09
N GLN A 185 -15.98 -14.95 11.07
CA GLN A 185 -16.23 -15.30 9.67
C GLN A 185 -15.41 -16.55 9.27
N ARG A 186 -15.95 -17.36 8.36
CA ARG A 186 -15.25 -18.56 7.85
C ARG A 186 -13.89 -18.22 7.22
N GLU A 187 -13.80 -17.06 6.60
CA GLU A 187 -12.62 -16.50 5.95
C GLU A 187 -11.44 -16.39 6.91
N TRP A 188 -11.69 -16.10 8.20
CA TRP A 188 -10.64 -15.97 9.21
C TRP A 188 -9.86 -17.26 9.42
N SER A 189 -10.56 -18.40 9.40
CA SER A 189 -10.00 -19.70 9.81
C SER A 189 -8.96 -20.24 8.83
N ALA A 190 -8.94 -19.78 7.58
CA ALA A 190 -8.04 -20.29 6.54
C ALA A 190 -6.55 -19.99 6.85
N MET A 191 -6.27 -18.81 7.42
CA MET A 191 -4.91 -18.33 7.71
C MET A 191 -4.80 -17.67 9.09
N GLU A 192 -5.80 -17.85 9.96
CA GLU A 192 -5.90 -17.21 11.27
C GLU A 192 -5.77 -15.67 11.17
N GLY A 193 -6.35 -15.08 10.12
CA GLY A 193 -6.30 -13.64 9.85
C GLY A 193 -5.03 -13.14 9.14
N ARG A 194 -4.00 -13.96 8.93
CA ARG A 194 -2.70 -13.51 8.36
C ARG A 194 -2.72 -13.10 6.89
N ASP A 195 -3.79 -13.44 6.19
CA ASP A 195 -4.10 -13.01 4.83
C ASP A 195 -5.02 -11.79 4.76
N HIS A 196 -5.46 -11.27 5.91
CA HIS A 196 -6.30 -10.09 6.00
C HIS A 196 -5.46 -8.81 6.08
N PHE A 197 -5.99 -7.74 5.52
CA PHE A 197 -5.42 -6.41 5.67
C PHE A 197 -6.49 -5.31 5.75
N LEU A 198 -6.15 -4.21 6.42
CA LEU A 198 -6.94 -2.99 6.44
C LEU A 198 -6.07 -1.77 6.18
N VAL A 199 -6.70 -0.68 5.79
CA VAL A 199 -6.05 0.62 5.56
C VAL A 199 -6.63 1.61 6.56
N ALA A 200 -5.79 2.39 7.21
CA ALA A 200 -6.21 3.44 8.13
C ALA A 200 -5.55 4.78 7.77
N GLY A 201 -6.40 5.78 7.53
CA GLY A 201 -6.00 7.15 7.21
C GLY A 201 -5.51 7.96 8.40
N ARG A 202 -4.87 7.34 9.41
CA ARG A 202 -4.29 8.00 10.59
C ARG A 202 -2.97 7.33 10.95
N ILE A 203 -2.19 7.97 11.81
CA ILE A 203 -0.91 7.43 12.28
C ILE A 203 -1.16 6.20 13.15
N ALA A 204 -0.25 5.22 13.14
CA ALA A 204 -0.39 3.99 13.91
C ALA A 204 -0.57 4.25 15.42
N TRP A 205 0.00 5.35 15.93
CA TRP A 205 -0.16 5.78 17.32
C TRP A 205 -1.61 6.13 17.70
N ASP A 206 -2.49 6.49 16.76
CA ASP A 206 -3.91 6.68 17.07
C ASP A 206 -4.62 5.35 17.42
N PHE A 207 -4.02 4.22 17.04
CA PHE A 207 -4.59 2.88 17.17
C PHE A 207 -3.87 1.97 18.16
N ARG A 208 -2.74 2.43 18.72
CA ARG A 208 -1.84 1.63 19.55
C ARG A 208 -1.63 2.26 20.92
N ARG A 209 -2.70 2.50 21.67
CA ARG A 209 -2.63 3.09 23.03
C ARG A 209 -1.61 2.34 23.91
N SER A 210 -0.61 3.03 24.48
CA SER A 210 0.53 2.36 25.16
C SER A 210 0.15 1.68 26.47
N ILE A 211 -0.78 2.27 27.21
CA ILE A 211 -1.27 1.74 28.49
C ILE A 211 -2.79 1.72 28.42
N ASP A 212 -3.38 0.60 28.81
CA ASP A 212 -4.83 0.40 28.79
C ASP A 212 -5.52 1.16 29.94
N ASP A 213 -5.49 2.49 29.85
CA ASP A 213 -6.02 3.44 30.83
C ASP A 213 -6.62 4.67 30.13
N ASP A 214 -7.61 5.32 30.77
CA ASP A 214 -8.36 6.46 30.22
C ASP A 214 -7.49 7.71 29.92
N THR A 215 -6.34 7.83 30.57
CA THR A 215 -5.43 8.99 30.44
C THR A 215 -4.54 8.94 29.19
N TYR A 216 -4.36 7.77 28.57
CA TYR A 216 -3.45 7.60 27.44
C TYR A 216 -4.14 7.83 26.10
N TRP A 217 -3.40 8.39 25.14
CA TRP A 217 -3.90 8.67 23.79
C TRP A 217 -4.14 7.39 22.97
N GLY A 218 -5.14 7.44 22.09
CA GLY A 218 -5.42 6.38 21.13
C GLY A 218 -6.54 5.42 21.55
N ASN A 219 -6.98 4.61 20.59
CA ASN A 219 -7.75 3.39 20.86
C ASN A 219 -6.82 2.16 20.90
N LYS A 220 -7.37 0.97 21.17
CA LYS A 220 -6.59 -0.26 21.24
C LYS A 220 -6.64 -1.14 20.00
N LEU A 221 -7.12 -0.64 18.85
CA LEU A 221 -7.30 -1.45 17.63
C LEU A 221 -6.07 -2.30 17.30
N MET A 222 -4.86 -1.73 17.30
CA MET A 222 -3.60 -2.42 17.00
C MET A 222 -3.06 -3.30 18.14
N ASN A 223 -3.64 -3.21 19.34
CA ASN A 223 -3.29 -4.03 20.50
C ASN A 223 -4.26 -5.20 20.73
N LEU A 224 -5.30 -5.33 19.89
CA LEU A 224 -6.21 -6.48 19.96
C LEU A 224 -5.50 -7.74 19.45
N PRO A 225 -5.64 -8.91 20.11
CA PRO A 225 -4.97 -10.14 19.68
C PRO A 225 -5.25 -10.53 18.22
N GLN A 226 -6.48 -10.32 17.76
CA GLN A 226 -6.88 -10.55 16.37
C GLN A 226 -6.14 -9.60 15.42
N SER A 227 -6.00 -8.33 15.79
CA SER A 227 -5.33 -7.32 14.99
C SER A 227 -3.84 -7.59 14.80
N GLU A 228 -3.18 -8.27 15.75
CA GLU A 228 -1.77 -8.68 15.60
C GLU A 228 -1.57 -9.68 14.46
N GLN A 229 -2.63 -10.38 14.04
CA GLN A 229 -2.55 -11.33 12.93
C GLN A 229 -2.73 -10.67 11.56
N ILE A 230 -3.48 -9.56 11.49
CA ILE A 230 -3.78 -8.90 10.21
C ILE A 230 -2.71 -7.85 9.88
N THR A 231 -2.55 -7.53 8.59
CA THR A 231 -1.66 -6.44 8.16
C THR A 231 -2.38 -5.09 8.16
N MET A 232 -1.86 -4.08 8.84
CA MET A 232 -2.42 -2.73 8.85
C MET A 232 -1.56 -1.76 8.05
N LEU A 233 -2.18 -1.11 7.07
CA LEU A 233 -1.56 -0.04 6.27
C LEU A 233 -1.95 1.31 6.86
N THR A 234 -0.99 2.09 7.31
CA THR A 234 -1.24 3.41 7.92
C THR A 234 -0.48 4.51 7.22
N ILE A 235 -0.98 5.75 7.28
CA ILE A 235 -0.25 6.89 6.70
C ILE A 235 1.09 7.16 7.40
N GLU A 236 1.26 6.64 8.61
CA GLU A 236 2.53 6.58 9.34
C GLU A 236 2.54 5.32 10.22
N SER A 237 3.57 4.49 10.09
CA SER A 237 3.72 3.21 10.82
C SER A 237 4.64 3.36 12.03
N THR A 238 4.59 2.40 12.95
CA THR A 238 5.54 2.37 14.08
C THR A 238 6.94 1.91 13.70
N THR A 239 7.13 1.28 12.53
CA THR A 239 8.38 0.65 12.04
C THR A 239 8.92 -0.56 12.82
N TYR A 240 8.37 -0.88 14.00
CA TYR A 240 8.90 -1.98 14.83
C TYR A 240 8.04 -3.26 14.78
N HIS A 241 6.84 -3.19 14.21
CA HIS A 241 5.92 -4.32 14.09
C HIS A 241 5.88 -4.86 12.66
N GLU A 242 6.03 -6.18 12.52
CA GLU A 242 6.07 -6.82 11.21
C GLU A 242 4.74 -6.73 10.46
N ASN A 243 3.61 -6.60 11.16
CA ASN A 243 2.27 -6.56 10.58
C ASN A 243 1.78 -5.13 10.24
N GLU A 244 2.69 -4.17 10.19
CA GLU A 244 2.39 -2.79 9.78
C GLU A 244 3.17 -2.41 8.51
N ALA A 245 2.61 -1.52 7.70
CA ALA A 245 3.39 -0.83 6.66
C ALA A 245 2.90 0.62 6.47
N GLY A 246 3.87 1.51 6.29
CA GLY A 246 3.60 2.93 6.01
C GLY A 246 3.20 3.13 4.55
N VAL A 247 2.09 3.82 4.30
CA VAL A 247 1.61 4.20 2.96
C VAL A 247 1.55 5.73 2.82
N PRO A 248 1.73 6.29 1.61
CA PRO A 248 1.74 7.74 1.41
C PRO A 248 0.49 8.43 1.95
N TYR A 249 0.66 9.60 2.56
CA TYR A 249 -0.47 10.48 2.86
C TYR A 249 -1.18 10.87 1.55
N PRO A 250 -2.52 10.97 1.53
CA PRO A 250 -3.24 11.58 0.41
C PRO A 250 -2.73 12.99 0.11
N THR A 251 -2.19 13.18 -1.08
CA THR A 251 -1.72 14.50 -1.55
C THR A 251 -2.89 15.30 -2.16
N TYR A 252 -2.61 16.43 -2.81
CA TYR A 252 -3.62 17.19 -3.54
C TYR A 252 -3.75 16.79 -5.02
N PHE A 253 -2.86 15.92 -5.53
CA PHE A 253 -2.77 15.55 -6.94
C PHE A 253 -3.31 14.14 -7.17
N HIS A 254 -4.44 14.06 -7.88
CA HIS A 254 -5.18 12.84 -8.21
C HIS A 254 -5.47 12.81 -9.71
N PRO A 255 -4.45 12.54 -10.55
CA PRO A 255 -4.59 12.51 -12.00
C PRO A 255 -5.52 11.37 -12.41
N SER A 256 -6.28 11.58 -13.48
CA SER A 256 -7.07 10.53 -14.10
C SER A 256 -6.30 9.76 -15.17
N SER A 257 -5.18 10.33 -15.67
CA SER A 257 -4.38 9.74 -16.75
C SER A 257 -2.86 9.85 -16.60
N ALA A 258 -2.14 8.99 -17.31
CA ALA A 258 -0.69 9.01 -17.37
C ALA A 258 -0.14 10.31 -18.00
N ASP A 259 -0.89 10.90 -18.93
CA ASP A 259 -0.51 12.17 -19.55
C ASP A 259 -0.53 13.33 -18.56
N GLN A 260 -1.48 13.34 -17.62
CA GLN A 260 -1.52 14.34 -16.55
C GLN A 260 -0.31 14.21 -15.61
N VAL A 261 0.10 12.97 -15.30
CA VAL A 261 1.34 12.72 -14.54
C VAL A 261 2.55 13.25 -15.31
N ARG A 262 2.71 12.88 -16.59
CA ARG A 262 3.83 13.31 -17.44
C ARG A 262 3.87 14.82 -17.63
N HIS A 263 2.72 15.46 -17.84
CA HIS A 263 2.61 16.92 -17.93
C HIS A 263 3.03 17.57 -16.63
N TRP A 264 2.58 17.04 -15.49
CA TRP A 264 2.96 17.57 -14.19
C TRP A 264 4.46 17.40 -13.92
N GLN A 265 5.03 16.21 -14.14
CA GLN A 265 6.48 15.95 -14.04
C GLN A 265 7.30 16.93 -14.90
N LYS A 266 6.86 17.17 -16.15
CA LYS A 266 7.47 18.14 -17.06
C LYS A 266 7.35 19.58 -16.53
N SER A 267 6.19 19.94 -16.00
CA SER A 267 5.92 21.26 -15.38
C SER A 267 6.81 21.51 -14.17
N VAL A 268 6.95 20.54 -13.26
CA VAL A 268 7.80 20.68 -12.08
C VAL A 268 9.28 20.59 -12.43
N SER A 269 9.70 19.81 -13.44
CA SER A 269 11.11 19.73 -13.85
C SER A 269 11.64 21.07 -14.39
N ARG A 270 10.83 21.78 -15.18
CA ARG A 270 11.18 23.07 -15.81
C ARG A 270 11.10 24.25 -14.85
N LYS A 271 10.54 24.07 -13.65
CA LYS A 271 10.33 25.16 -12.71
C LYS A 271 11.66 25.73 -12.21
N ARG A 272 11.87 27.03 -12.42
CA ARG A 272 12.93 27.80 -11.74
C ARG A 272 12.58 27.97 -10.27
N ARG A 273 13.49 27.58 -9.38
CA ARG A 273 13.35 27.64 -7.93
C ARG A 273 14.17 28.80 -7.38
N LYS A 274 13.48 29.78 -6.79
CA LYS A 274 14.07 31.02 -6.27
C LYS A 274 14.74 30.80 -4.92
N TYR A 275 14.11 30.01 -4.07
CA TYR A 275 14.54 29.81 -2.69
C TYR A 275 15.46 28.59 -2.58
N LEU A 276 16.46 28.69 -1.72
CA LEU A 276 17.33 27.55 -1.39
C LEU A 276 16.49 26.51 -0.66
N PHE A 277 15.77 26.91 0.39
CA PHE A 277 14.94 26.01 1.16
C PHE A 277 13.63 26.65 1.60
N SER A 278 12.70 25.85 2.10
CA SER A 278 11.44 26.34 2.65
C SER A 278 10.91 25.46 3.75
N PHE A 279 10.05 26.07 4.57
CA PHE A 279 9.33 25.39 5.62
C PHE A 279 7.88 25.87 5.69
N ALA A 280 6.96 24.93 5.90
CA ALA A 280 5.60 25.21 6.33
C ALA A 280 5.41 24.55 7.70
N GLY A 281 5.13 25.37 8.72
CA GLY A 281 4.96 24.86 10.08
C GLY A 281 4.76 25.95 11.13
N ALA A 282 4.55 25.49 12.35
CA ALA A 282 4.50 26.30 13.57
C ALA A 282 5.43 25.68 14.63
N PRO A 283 5.95 26.49 15.57
CA PRO A 283 6.62 25.96 16.75
C PRO A 283 5.64 25.13 17.59
N ARG A 284 6.17 24.22 18.41
CA ARG A 284 5.38 23.50 19.42
C ARG A 284 5.43 24.22 20.78
N PRO A 285 4.41 24.01 21.66
CA PRO A 285 4.35 24.67 22.97
C PRO A 285 5.50 24.31 23.91
N TRP A 286 6.08 23.12 23.74
CA TRP A 286 7.21 22.64 24.55
C TRP A 286 8.50 23.40 24.21
N GLN A 287 9.27 23.78 25.25
CA GLN A 287 10.56 24.45 25.08
C GLN A 287 11.52 23.59 24.22
N GLN A 288 12.25 24.23 23.29
CA GLN A 288 13.28 23.62 22.44
C GLN A 288 12.82 22.57 21.40
N SER A 289 11.64 22.71 20.79
CA SER A 289 11.32 21.87 19.62
C SER A 289 12.20 22.19 18.40
N ILE A 290 12.62 21.18 17.64
CA ILE A 290 13.35 21.37 16.37
C ILE A 290 12.62 22.32 15.40
N ARG A 291 11.28 22.34 15.43
CA ARG A 291 10.48 23.25 14.58
C ARG A 291 10.73 24.71 14.92
N SER A 292 10.94 25.03 16.19
CA SER A 292 11.28 26.39 16.62
C SER A 292 12.62 26.81 16.00
N GLU A 293 13.61 25.92 16.04
CA GLU A 293 14.94 26.21 15.51
C GLU A 293 14.98 26.27 13.99
N VAL A 294 14.28 25.36 13.30
CA VAL A 294 14.06 25.44 11.85
C VAL A 294 13.44 26.78 11.43
N ILE A 295 12.46 27.28 12.19
CA ILE A 295 11.84 28.59 11.95
C ILE A 295 12.85 29.71 12.17
N ASN A 296 13.62 29.67 13.27
CA ASN A 296 14.64 30.69 13.58
C ASN A 296 15.70 30.78 12.49
N GLN A 297 16.27 29.65 12.06
CA GLN A 297 17.26 29.61 10.98
C GLN A 297 16.68 30.06 9.64
N CYS A 298 15.43 29.70 9.33
CA CYS A 298 14.75 30.17 8.13
C CYS A 298 14.56 31.70 8.12
N LEU A 299 14.15 32.29 9.25
CA LEU A 299 14.04 33.74 9.39
C LEU A 299 15.42 34.43 9.27
N ALA A 300 16.46 33.83 9.85
CA ALA A 300 17.84 34.32 9.74
C ALA A 300 18.40 34.26 8.31
N ALA A 301 17.98 33.27 7.50
CA ALA A 301 18.39 33.10 6.10
C ALA A 301 17.71 34.09 5.13
N ARG A 302 16.80 34.96 5.61
CA ARG A 302 16.17 36.05 4.85
C ARG A 302 15.61 35.59 3.49
N SER A 303 16.15 36.10 2.38
CA SER A 303 15.64 35.85 1.03
C SER A 303 15.95 34.44 0.51
N GLU A 304 16.79 33.66 1.19
CA GLU A 304 17.13 32.29 0.81
C GLU A 304 16.09 31.27 1.28
N CYS A 305 15.37 31.56 2.36
CA CYS A 305 14.30 30.71 2.89
C CYS A 305 12.91 31.27 2.60
N ASN A 306 11.97 30.42 2.20
CA ASN A 306 10.55 30.77 2.13
C ASN A 306 9.78 30.09 3.27
N LEU A 307 9.03 30.87 4.06
CA LEU A 307 8.33 30.39 5.25
C LEU A 307 6.83 30.63 5.15
N ILE A 308 6.04 29.58 5.35
CA ILE A 308 4.63 29.71 5.73
C ILE A 308 4.51 29.40 7.22
N SER A 309 4.20 30.42 8.02
CA SER A 309 3.88 30.26 9.44
C SER A 309 2.46 29.73 9.61
N CYS A 310 2.33 28.59 10.28
CA CYS A 310 1.05 27.97 10.62
C CYS A 310 0.57 28.32 12.04
N ARG A 311 1.11 29.37 12.68
CA ARG A 311 0.76 29.73 14.07
C ARG A 311 -0.68 30.17 14.22
N ASP A 312 -1.19 30.91 13.23
CA ASP A 312 -2.54 31.44 13.26
C ASP A 312 -3.51 30.43 12.63
N MET A 313 -4.32 29.80 13.48
CA MET A 313 -5.35 28.85 13.08
C MET A 313 -6.52 29.50 12.32
N THR A 314 -6.67 30.82 12.40
CA THR A 314 -7.72 31.57 11.69
C THR A 314 -7.37 31.82 10.22
N ASP A 315 -6.09 31.98 9.89
CA ASP A 315 -5.60 32.23 8.51
C ASP A 315 -5.51 30.92 7.68
N ARG A 316 -5.59 29.75 8.33
CA ARG A 316 -5.56 28.40 7.72
C ARG A 316 -4.53 28.24 6.58
N LYS A 317 -3.41 28.97 6.63
CA LYS A 317 -2.43 29.08 5.52
C LYS A 317 -1.90 27.74 5.06
N CYS A 318 -1.63 26.87 6.04
CA CYS A 318 -1.05 25.54 5.82
C CYS A 318 -2.10 24.49 5.42
N HIS A 319 -3.39 24.82 5.52
CA HIS A 319 -4.50 24.05 4.99
C HIS A 319 -4.90 24.52 3.58
N SER A 320 -4.26 25.57 3.05
CA SER A 320 -4.49 26.04 1.68
C SER A 320 -3.58 25.27 0.70
N PRO A 321 -4.14 24.38 -0.14
CA PRO A 321 -3.35 23.58 -1.07
C PRO A 321 -2.48 24.44 -1.98
N LEU A 322 -3.07 25.51 -2.53
CA LEU A 322 -2.38 26.44 -3.43
C LEU A 322 -1.17 27.12 -2.77
N ARG A 323 -1.26 27.50 -1.49
CA ARG A 323 -0.16 28.18 -0.79
C ARG A 323 0.99 27.21 -0.53
N VAL A 324 0.69 26.01 -0.03
CA VAL A 324 1.68 24.96 0.26
C VAL A 324 2.38 24.49 -1.02
N LEU A 325 1.63 24.21 -2.09
CA LEU A 325 2.20 23.79 -3.37
C LEU A 325 3.05 24.89 -4.01
N LYS A 326 2.62 26.17 -3.95
CA LYS A 326 3.43 27.30 -4.44
C LYS A 326 4.74 27.45 -3.66
N LEU A 327 4.70 27.30 -2.34
CA LEU A 327 5.88 27.32 -1.48
C LEU A 327 6.88 26.27 -1.95
N PHE A 328 6.50 24.99 -1.92
CA PHE A 328 7.40 23.89 -2.23
C PHE A 328 7.85 23.87 -3.69
N ARG A 329 6.98 24.23 -4.64
CA ARG A 329 7.35 24.34 -6.07
C ARG A 329 8.35 25.47 -6.33
N SER A 330 8.53 26.42 -5.41
CA SER A 330 9.46 27.54 -5.55
C SER A 330 10.83 27.34 -4.90
N SER A 331 11.04 26.24 -4.15
CA SER A 331 12.21 26.00 -3.29
C SER A 331 13.01 24.77 -3.72
N LYS A 332 14.35 24.77 -3.63
CA LYS A 332 15.15 23.58 -3.96
C LYS A 332 14.95 22.45 -2.94
N PHE A 333 14.99 22.82 -1.65
CA PHE A 333 14.85 21.91 -0.53
C PHE A 333 13.62 22.24 0.32
N CYS A 334 12.98 21.22 0.90
CA CYS A 334 11.78 21.35 1.71
C CYS A 334 12.00 20.68 3.06
N LEU A 335 12.03 21.48 4.13
CA LEU A 335 12.35 21.01 5.47
C LEU A 335 11.17 20.21 6.04
N GLN A 336 11.43 18.98 6.47
CA GLN A 336 10.46 18.05 7.04
C GLN A 336 10.82 17.64 8.48
N PRO A 337 10.92 18.59 9.43
CA PRO A 337 11.16 18.25 10.83
C PRO A 337 9.97 17.49 11.44
N PRO A 338 10.22 16.55 12.36
CA PRO A 338 9.17 15.84 13.07
C PRO A 338 8.27 16.78 13.88
N GLY A 339 7.11 16.26 14.27
CA GLY A 339 6.09 16.98 15.05
C GLY A 339 5.70 16.24 16.31
N ASP A 340 4.40 15.94 16.38
CA ASP A 340 3.88 15.02 17.41
C ASP A 340 4.24 13.57 17.03
N SER A 341 4.48 13.35 15.73
CA SER A 341 4.89 12.09 15.13
C SER A 341 6.03 12.32 14.12
N PRO A 342 6.77 11.27 13.69
CA PRO A 342 7.91 11.42 12.79
C PRO A 342 7.58 12.01 11.42
N THR A 343 6.53 11.56 10.75
CA THR A 343 6.21 11.95 9.36
C THR A 343 5.12 13.03 9.30
N ARG A 344 5.04 13.71 8.17
CA ARG A 344 4.02 14.72 7.89
C ARG A 344 3.52 14.56 6.45
N ARG A 345 2.25 14.90 6.21
CA ARG A 345 1.69 15.05 4.85
C ARG A 345 2.60 15.87 3.92
N SER A 346 3.21 16.93 4.45
CA SER A 346 4.06 17.84 3.70
C SER A 346 5.30 17.18 3.08
N THR A 347 5.73 16.01 3.57
CA THR A 347 6.75 15.17 2.91
C THR A 347 6.30 14.83 1.50
N PHE A 348 5.09 14.31 1.35
CA PHE A 348 4.51 13.92 0.07
C PHE A 348 4.17 15.13 -0.81
N ASP A 349 3.66 16.20 -0.22
CA ASP A 349 3.43 17.47 -0.94
C ASP A 349 4.73 18.07 -1.50
N SER A 350 5.86 17.88 -0.80
CA SER A 350 7.17 18.31 -1.31
C SER A 350 7.63 17.46 -2.50
N ILE A 351 7.39 16.14 -2.46
CA ILE A 351 7.70 15.22 -3.56
C ILE A 351 6.88 15.56 -4.80
N ILE A 352 5.55 15.70 -4.68
CA ILE A 352 4.70 16.08 -5.83
C ILE A 352 5.01 17.49 -6.34
N SER A 353 5.61 18.35 -5.52
CA SER A 353 6.09 19.67 -5.94
C SER A 353 7.49 19.65 -6.56
N GLY A 354 8.14 18.48 -6.64
CA GLY A 354 9.52 18.28 -7.11
C GLY A 354 10.59 18.91 -6.22
N CYS A 355 10.27 19.17 -4.95
CA CYS A 355 11.15 19.77 -3.96
C CYS A 355 11.86 18.67 -3.17
N ILE A 356 13.18 18.78 -2.99
CA ILE A 356 13.96 17.73 -2.33
C ILE A 356 13.64 17.74 -0.83
N PRO A 357 13.08 16.65 -0.26
CA PRO A 357 12.83 16.58 1.17
C PRO A 357 14.14 16.65 1.97
N VAL A 358 14.11 17.40 3.06
CA VAL A 358 15.17 17.41 4.08
C VAL A 358 14.61 16.79 5.34
N PHE A 359 15.07 15.60 5.67
CA PHE A 359 14.65 14.86 6.84
C PHE A 359 15.57 15.15 8.03
N PHE A 360 14.96 15.21 9.21
CA PHE A 360 15.69 15.35 10.48
C PHE A 360 15.66 14.09 11.34
N ASP A 361 14.81 13.15 10.93
CA ASP A 361 14.73 11.80 11.44
C ASP A 361 14.48 10.90 10.22
N LEU A 362 15.21 9.80 10.09
CA LEU A 362 15.05 8.87 8.97
C LEU A 362 13.70 8.13 9.04
N LYS A 363 13.06 8.10 10.22
CA LYS A 363 11.69 7.65 10.38
C LYS A 363 10.70 8.56 9.67
N SER A 364 11.01 9.83 9.43
CA SER A 364 10.09 10.74 8.71
C SER A 364 9.85 10.37 7.24
N GLY A 365 10.57 9.38 6.71
CA GLY A 365 10.44 8.96 5.32
C GLY A 365 11.17 7.65 5.00
N PRO A 366 12.51 7.68 4.86
CA PRO A 366 13.32 6.54 4.41
C PRO A 366 13.02 5.19 5.06
N GLU A 367 12.88 5.15 6.39
CA GLU A 367 12.66 3.90 7.13
C GLU A 367 11.20 3.41 7.05
N GLN A 368 10.24 4.30 6.75
CA GLN A 368 8.81 3.99 6.81
C GLN A 368 8.18 3.58 5.49
N TYR A 369 8.58 4.21 4.37
CA TYR A 369 7.90 4.07 3.08
C TYR A 369 8.73 3.26 2.08
N THR A 370 9.31 2.15 2.53
CA THR A 370 10.25 1.32 1.76
C THR A 370 9.66 0.72 0.48
N TRP A 371 8.34 0.56 0.40
CA TRP A 371 7.65 0.16 -0.84
C TRP A 371 7.63 1.28 -1.89
N TYR A 372 7.68 2.53 -1.44
CA TYR A 372 7.42 3.71 -2.26
C TYR A 372 8.70 4.47 -2.61
N PHE A 373 9.67 4.51 -1.69
CA PHE A 373 10.89 5.28 -1.81
C PHE A 373 12.08 4.42 -2.29
N PRO A 374 13.05 5.00 -3.03
CA PRO A 374 14.32 4.33 -3.30
C PRO A 374 15.03 3.92 -2.00
N GLY A 375 15.71 2.78 -2.00
CA GLY A 375 16.40 2.27 -0.81
C GLY A 375 17.54 3.17 -0.33
N ASN A 376 18.20 3.89 -1.23
CA ASN A 376 19.25 4.85 -0.89
C ASN A 376 18.66 6.26 -0.73
N TYR A 377 18.49 6.73 0.51
CA TYR A 377 17.87 8.03 0.79
C TYR A 377 18.63 9.22 0.19
N THR A 378 19.94 9.09 -0.02
CA THR A 378 20.79 10.16 -0.59
C THR A 378 20.47 10.45 -2.05
N GLU A 379 19.76 9.54 -2.74
CA GLU A 379 19.36 9.73 -4.13
C GLU A 379 18.19 10.70 -4.29
N TYR A 380 17.41 10.96 -3.24
CA TYR A 380 16.20 11.78 -3.33
C TYR A 380 16.02 12.78 -2.18
N SER A 381 16.85 12.72 -1.14
CA SER A 381 16.68 13.54 0.07
C SER A 381 18.01 13.93 0.71
N VAL A 382 17.94 14.88 1.64
CA VAL A 382 19.05 15.26 2.53
C VAL A 382 18.68 14.89 3.96
N TYR A 383 19.62 14.32 4.71
CA TYR A 383 19.45 14.08 6.14
C TYR A 383 20.30 15.07 6.94
N ILE A 384 19.70 15.71 7.94
CA ILE A 384 20.39 16.56 8.91
C ILE A 384 19.96 16.13 10.31
N PRO A 385 20.85 15.61 11.18
CA PRO A 385 20.45 15.08 12.47
C PRO A 385 19.62 16.05 13.32
N HIS A 386 18.52 15.55 13.89
CA HIS A 386 17.61 16.34 14.73
C HIS A 386 18.35 17.10 15.83
N GLU A 387 19.16 16.38 16.61
CA GLU A 387 19.81 16.92 17.80
C GLU A 387 20.81 18.02 17.45
N ASP A 388 21.52 17.91 16.32
CA ASP A 388 22.48 18.93 15.88
C ASP A 388 21.79 20.25 15.53
N VAL A 389 20.62 20.19 14.90
CA VAL A 389 19.83 21.39 14.60
C VAL A 389 19.24 21.95 15.88
N LYS A 390 18.64 21.11 16.73
CA LYS A 390 18.01 21.53 17.99
C LYS A 390 19.00 22.17 18.97
N ALA A 391 20.22 21.67 19.03
CA ALA A 391 21.32 22.24 19.81
C ALA A 391 21.98 23.46 19.13
N ASN A 392 21.45 23.92 17.99
CA ASN A 392 21.99 25.00 17.17
C ASN A 392 23.48 24.80 16.81
N MET A 393 23.91 23.53 16.65
CA MET A 393 25.27 23.16 16.23
C MET A 393 25.39 23.15 14.70
N THR A 394 24.27 22.96 13.99
CA THR A 394 24.24 22.91 12.52
C THR A 394 23.41 24.04 11.92
N ASP A 395 24.02 24.82 11.03
CA ASP A 395 23.36 25.79 10.15
C ASP A 395 22.82 25.06 8.90
N ILE A 396 21.49 24.91 8.82
CA ILE A 396 20.80 24.24 7.71
C ILE A 396 21.12 24.91 6.37
N ARG A 397 21.18 26.25 6.31
CA ARG A 397 21.49 26.96 5.07
C ARG A 397 22.88 26.59 4.59
N ARG A 398 23.86 26.54 5.51
CA ARG A 398 25.24 26.16 5.19
C ARG A 398 25.33 24.73 4.66
N VAL A 399 24.66 23.77 5.30
CA VAL A 399 24.63 22.38 4.83
C VAL A 399 24.07 22.32 3.41
N LEU A 400 22.92 22.95 3.17
CA LEU A 400 22.23 22.88 1.88
C LEU A 400 22.94 23.65 0.76
N SER A 401 23.70 24.71 1.08
CA SER A 401 24.46 25.49 0.09
C SER A 401 25.74 24.81 -0.36
N LEU A 402 26.30 23.91 0.45
CA LEU A 402 27.49 23.13 0.13
C LEU A 402 27.21 21.95 -0.82
N ILE A 403 25.94 21.57 -1.00
CA ILE A 403 25.57 20.48 -1.90
C ILE A 403 25.82 20.90 -3.37
N PRO A 404 26.64 20.15 -4.13
CA PRO A 404 26.93 20.47 -5.52
C PRO A 404 25.66 20.58 -6.37
N ALA A 405 25.64 21.55 -7.30
CA ALA A 405 24.49 21.77 -8.17
C ALA A 405 24.12 20.54 -9.02
N ALA A 406 25.11 19.71 -9.37
CA ALA A 406 24.90 18.45 -10.06
C ALA A 406 24.07 17.46 -9.22
N ASP A 407 24.38 17.35 -7.93
CA ASP A 407 23.71 16.46 -6.98
C ASP A 407 22.31 16.96 -6.67
N VAL A 408 22.12 18.28 -6.49
CA VAL A 408 20.77 18.88 -6.39
C VAL A 408 19.93 18.55 -7.63
N LYS A 409 20.52 18.62 -8.83
CA LYS A 409 19.83 18.25 -10.06
C LYS A 409 19.53 16.76 -10.13
N ALA A 410 20.41 15.90 -9.62
CA ALA A 410 20.22 14.45 -9.55
C ALA A 410 19.10 14.07 -8.59
N MET A 411 19.17 14.55 -7.34
CA MET A 411 18.13 14.34 -6.33
C MET A 411 16.77 14.79 -6.82
N ARG A 412 16.69 15.97 -7.42
CA ARG A 412 15.43 16.47 -7.97
C ARG A 412 14.89 15.60 -9.10
N ARG A 413 15.73 15.00 -9.94
CA ARG A 413 15.24 14.06 -10.97
C ARG A 413 14.61 12.85 -10.32
N GLU A 414 15.22 12.32 -9.26
CA GLU A 414 14.69 11.16 -8.54
C GLU A 414 13.36 11.50 -7.85
N VAL A 415 13.29 12.62 -7.13
CA VAL A 415 12.03 13.11 -6.53
C VAL A 415 10.89 13.22 -7.56
N ILE A 416 11.19 13.67 -8.79
CA ILE A 416 10.17 13.79 -9.85
C ILE A 416 9.71 12.42 -10.36
N LYS A 417 10.61 11.43 -10.43
CA LYS A 417 10.24 10.03 -10.77
C LYS A 417 9.37 9.40 -9.69
N MET A 418 9.54 9.79 -8.43
CA MET A 418 8.75 9.26 -7.32
C MET A 418 7.29 9.73 -7.33
N ILE A 419 6.94 10.81 -8.03
CA ILE A 419 5.58 11.40 -8.06
C ILE A 419 4.45 10.37 -8.23
N PRO A 420 4.42 9.54 -9.30
CA PRO A 420 3.38 8.53 -9.48
C PRO A 420 3.25 7.56 -8.29
N ARG A 421 4.37 7.18 -7.68
CA ARG A 421 4.41 6.21 -6.57
C ARG A 421 3.80 6.74 -5.27
N VAL A 422 3.63 8.07 -5.12
CA VAL A 422 3.18 8.69 -3.87
C VAL A 422 1.81 9.37 -3.98
N ILE A 423 1.09 9.16 -5.08
CA ILE A 423 -0.25 9.70 -5.33
C ILE A 423 -1.26 8.57 -5.50
N TYR A 424 -2.54 8.90 -5.32
CA TYR A 424 -3.64 7.98 -5.57
C TYR A 424 -4.40 8.47 -6.81
N ALA A 425 -4.32 7.75 -7.93
CA ALA A 425 -4.89 8.22 -9.19
C ALA A 425 -6.43 8.09 -9.20
N ASN A 426 -7.10 9.06 -9.81
CA ASN A 426 -8.54 9.04 -10.03
C ASN A 426 -8.88 8.25 -11.31
N ARG A 427 -8.60 6.93 -11.34
CA ARG A 427 -8.91 6.13 -12.53
C ARG A 427 -10.40 5.80 -12.58
N ARG A 428 -11.10 6.42 -13.53
CA ARG A 428 -12.51 6.13 -13.83
C ARG A 428 -12.68 5.01 -14.85
N SER A 429 -11.62 4.62 -15.55
CA SER A 429 -11.62 3.49 -16.50
C SER A 429 -10.37 2.62 -16.34
N HIS A 430 -10.50 1.33 -16.69
CA HIS A 430 -9.42 0.34 -16.65
C HIS A 430 -8.46 0.42 -17.85
N LEU A 431 -8.69 1.37 -18.77
CA LEU A 431 -8.12 1.36 -20.13
C LEU A 431 -6.85 2.21 -20.29
N GLU A 432 -6.29 2.74 -19.20
CA GLU A 432 -5.16 3.66 -19.27
C GLU A 432 -3.87 3.04 -18.73
N ASP A 433 -2.83 3.01 -19.56
CA ASP A 433 -1.43 2.68 -19.24
C ASP A 433 -0.83 3.72 -18.27
N ILE A 434 -1.31 3.73 -17.03
CA ILE A 434 -0.79 4.57 -15.95
C ILE A 434 0.24 3.77 -15.18
N GLU A 435 1.40 4.38 -14.95
CA GLU A 435 2.41 3.87 -14.02
C GLU A 435 1.77 3.54 -12.66
N LYS A 436 2.27 2.50 -11.98
CA LYS A 436 1.76 2.06 -10.67
C LYS A 436 1.70 3.24 -9.69
N ASP A 437 0.53 3.47 -9.13
CA ASP A 437 0.30 4.50 -8.12
C ASP A 437 0.46 3.96 -6.69
N ALA A 438 0.21 4.80 -5.69
CA ALA A 438 0.35 4.40 -4.28
C ALA A 438 -0.60 3.25 -3.88
N PHE A 439 -1.78 3.16 -4.50
CA PHE A 439 -2.74 2.06 -4.29
C PHE A 439 -2.20 0.76 -4.90
N ASP A 440 -1.73 0.81 -6.16
CA ASP A 440 -1.22 -0.37 -6.85
C ASP A 440 -0.02 -0.98 -6.10
N ILE A 441 0.89 -0.13 -5.63
CA ILE A 441 2.07 -0.54 -4.85
C ILE A 441 1.65 -1.14 -3.49
N ALA A 442 0.64 -0.56 -2.82
CA ALA A 442 0.13 -1.09 -1.56
C ALA A 442 -0.44 -2.51 -1.73
N VAL A 443 -1.28 -2.69 -2.75
CA VAL A 443 -1.91 -3.98 -3.08
C VAL A 443 -0.85 -5.02 -3.41
N GLU A 444 0.13 -4.69 -4.25
CA GLU A 444 1.25 -5.58 -4.57
C GLU A 444 2.07 -5.93 -3.32
N GLY A 445 2.37 -4.96 -2.46
CA GLY A 445 3.06 -5.17 -1.19
C GLY A 445 2.34 -6.16 -0.28
N ILE A 446 1.02 -6.04 -0.16
CA ILE A 446 0.17 -6.98 0.59
C ILE A 446 0.19 -8.37 -0.03
N LEU A 447 -0.03 -8.50 -1.33
CA LEU A 447 -0.06 -9.79 -2.01
C LEU A 447 1.28 -10.53 -1.85
N ASN A 448 2.40 -9.83 -2.05
CA ASN A 448 3.73 -10.38 -1.84
C ASN A 448 3.95 -10.85 -0.39
N ARG A 449 3.52 -10.04 0.59
CA ARG A 449 3.60 -10.40 2.01
C ARG A 449 2.77 -11.64 2.31
N VAL A 450 1.51 -11.68 1.89
CA VAL A 450 0.61 -12.81 2.16
C VAL A 450 1.10 -14.08 1.46
N ALA A 451 1.61 -13.99 0.23
CA ALA A 451 2.23 -15.13 -0.45
C ALA A 451 3.43 -15.69 0.33
N ALA A 452 4.28 -14.82 0.88
CA ALA A 452 5.39 -15.23 1.73
C ALA A 452 4.91 -15.90 3.03
N LEU A 453 3.87 -15.37 3.67
CA LEU A 453 3.26 -15.95 4.87
C LEU A 453 2.61 -17.32 4.58
N LYS A 454 1.85 -17.45 3.50
CA LYS A 454 1.28 -18.72 3.02
C LYS A 454 2.38 -19.75 2.79
N SER A 455 3.49 -19.38 2.15
CA SER A 455 4.62 -20.29 1.94
C SER A 455 5.26 -20.77 3.25
N LYS A 456 5.35 -19.92 4.29
CA LYS A 456 5.85 -20.32 5.61
C LYS A 456 4.85 -21.22 6.35
N PHE A 457 3.57 -20.86 6.31
CA PHE A 457 2.48 -21.60 6.96
C PHE A 457 2.37 -23.04 6.45
N HIS A 458 2.38 -23.25 5.13
CA HIS A 458 2.32 -24.60 4.53
C HIS A 458 3.56 -25.45 4.81
N ARG A 459 4.71 -24.84 5.07
CA ARG A 459 5.95 -25.56 5.44
C ARG A 459 6.00 -25.94 6.93
N GLY A 460 4.94 -25.69 7.70
CA GLY A 460 4.91 -25.96 9.14
C GLY A 460 5.92 -25.12 9.93
N MET A 461 6.53 -24.10 9.31
CA MET A 461 7.37 -23.15 10.01
C MET A 461 6.46 -22.21 10.79
N LYS A 462 6.27 -22.48 12.08
CA LYS A 462 5.77 -21.47 13.02
C LYS A 462 6.62 -20.22 12.82
N SER A 463 5.99 -19.04 12.73
CA SER A 463 6.73 -17.77 12.65
C SER A 463 7.60 -17.64 13.89
N GLY A 464 8.85 -18.06 13.79
CA GLY A 464 9.88 -17.69 14.74
C GLY A 464 10.05 -16.20 14.60
N TYR A 465 9.65 -15.46 15.62
CA TYR A 465 10.04 -14.08 15.85
C TYR A 465 11.57 -14.00 15.67
N SER A 466 12.02 -13.41 14.57
CA SER A 466 13.42 -13.07 14.36
C SER A 466 13.52 -11.56 14.32
N HIS A 467 13.89 -10.97 15.46
CA HIS A 467 14.41 -9.62 15.50
C HIS A 467 15.61 -9.50 14.56
N LEU A 468 15.48 -8.68 13.52
CA LEU A 468 16.58 -8.04 12.82
C LEU A 468 16.23 -6.58 12.57
#